data_AF-A0A5N6PML4-F1
#
_entry.id   AF-A0A5N6PML4-F1
#
_cell.length_a   1.000
_cell.length_b   1.000
_cell.length_c   1.000
_cell.angle_alpha   90.00
_cell.angle_beta   90.00
_cell.angle_gamma   90.00
#
_symmetry.space_group_name_H-M   'P 1'
#
loop_
_entity.id
_entity.type
_entity.pdbx_description
1 polymer ?
#
loop_
_entity_poly.entity_id
_entity_poly.type
_entity_poly.pdbx_seq_one_letter_code
_entity_poly.pdbx_strand_id
1 'polypeptide(L)'
;MVLSDSVASSSEMSVRPVDGVWPCPFRGFHCCPDGMAGSKGFPRLIAHIKRLHLSSDDWKKVLREAISTDSDLFTSVGEASKASGQWLCGACMCLHALSRGCHHEDGLTIFNRVVGDTAEFIVGISKPHTGKEVVSLGGLAVDDRLLDRIFSLPLTTVKSIPPSCRMAFSHALTAALGKVAAAPDSVEAWVRLLVLPRCTLRVFRPSNRQEHQSGNRKSLQCQNIRRSLIAWGDEDGFVELILSLLAQPSNETPRLDKPSPSSDNSATHVNIKQCLRKVADGHFIAAVKVLCSSGVAPFGNDTLNALVAKHPTLPPPVMPDFLLSEPPLVVDADCVFKCIASFPKGTSCGRDGLRAQHILDAFCGEGCPKILAEYVASAPLTPLLKPDNGIRPIAVGMIWRRLVSKAAMRGVGKEMAKYLGDFQFGVGVPSGAEAVLHSANRFLNEFH
;
A
#
# COMPACT_ATOMS: atom_id res chain seq x y z
N MET A 1 -1.76 -19.28 -52.64
CA MET A 1 -1.26 -17.90 -52.54
C MET A 1 -1.98 -17.23 -51.38
N VAL A 2 -1.23 -16.43 -50.63
CA VAL A 2 -1.59 -15.56 -49.50
C VAL A 2 -1.57 -16.20 -48.10
N LEU A 3 -0.57 -15.72 -47.37
CA LEU A 3 -0.09 -15.98 -46.02
C LEU A 3 -1.04 -15.43 -44.94
N SER A 4 -1.09 -16.08 -43.78
CA SER A 4 -1.71 -15.58 -42.56
C SER A 4 -0.61 -15.34 -41.52
N ASP A 5 -0.15 -14.10 -41.39
CA ASP A 5 0.76 -13.69 -40.31
C ASP A 5 -0.04 -13.43 -39.04
N SER A 6 0.18 -14.26 -38.02
CA SER A 6 -0.27 -14.03 -36.65
C SER A 6 0.96 -13.74 -35.79
N VAL A 7 1.26 -12.46 -35.59
CA VAL A 7 2.32 -12.00 -34.70
C VAL A 7 1.81 -12.11 -33.25
N ALA A 8 2.24 -13.16 -32.55
CA ALA A 8 2.06 -13.28 -31.10
C ALA A 8 3.15 -12.48 -30.38
N SER A 9 2.73 -11.40 -29.72
CA SER A 9 3.60 -10.56 -28.89
C SER A 9 3.90 -11.24 -27.55
N SER A 10 5.19 -11.31 -27.23
CA SER A 10 5.81 -11.94 -26.08
C SER A 10 5.43 -11.24 -24.76
N SER A 11 4.82 -12.00 -23.85
CA SER A 11 4.58 -11.60 -22.47
C SER A 11 5.48 -12.42 -21.54
N GLU A 12 6.32 -11.72 -20.77
CA GLU A 12 7.09 -12.30 -19.67
C GLU A 12 6.16 -12.76 -18.55
N MET A 13 5.93 -14.07 -18.53
CA MET A 13 5.31 -14.79 -17.43
C MET A 13 6.41 -15.18 -16.46
N SER A 14 6.28 -14.84 -15.18
CA SER A 14 6.90 -15.64 -14.11
C SER A 14 6.27 -17.03 -14.20
N VAL A 15 6.89 -17.95 -14.95
CA VAL A 15 6.34 -19.28 -15.22
C VAL A 15 6.45 -20.12 -13.96
N ARG A 16 5.34 -20.22 -13.20
CA ARG A 16 5.12 -21.39 -12.35
C ARG A 16 5.08 -22.65 -13.23
N PRO A 17 5.46 -23.83 -12.72
CA PRO A 17 5.47 -25.05 -13.52
C PRO A 17 4.11 -25.27 -14.18
N VAL A 18 4.09 -25.32 -15.51
CA VAL A 18 2.92 -25.75 -16.29
C VAL A 18 3.20 -27.22 -16.65
N ASP A 19 2.25 -28.10 -16.34
CA ASP A 19 2.27 -29.52 -16.74
C ASP A 19 3.52 -30.33 -16.39
N GLY A 20 4.02 -30.22 -15.15
CA GLY A 20 5.13 -31.05 -14.66
C GLY A 20 6.49 -30.76 -15.30
N VAL A 21 6.62 -29.65 -16.03
CA VAL A 21 7.87 -29.20 -16.64
C VAL A 21 8.46 -28.07 -15.79
N TRP A 22 9.67 -28.30 -15.26
CA TRP A 22 10.47 -27.26 -14.61
C TRP A 22 11.41 -26.62 -15.63
N PRO A 23 11.37 -25.30 -15.82
CA PRO A 23 12.31 -24.61 -16.69
C PRO A 23 13.72 -24.62 -16.09
N CYS A 24 14.73 -24.61 -16.95
CA CYS A 24 16.13 -24.49 -16.57
C CYS A 24 16.36 -23.13 -15.90
N PRO A 25 16.97 -23.08 -14.70
CA PRO A 25 17.20 -21.83 -14.00
C PRO A 25 18.18 -20.90 -14.73
N PHE A 26 19.01 -21.44 -15.62
CA PHE A 26 19.95 -20.71 -16.48
C PHE A 26 19.34 -20.28 -17.82
N ARG A 27 18.02 -20.13 -17.90
CA ARG A 27 17.34 -19.61 -19.10
C ARG A 27 17.87 -18.21 -19.43
N GLY A 28 18.22 -17.97 -20.69
CA GLY A 28 18.82 -16.71 -21.14
C GLY A 28 20.36 -16.66 -21.07
N PHE A 29 21.01 -17.67 -20.47
CA PHE A 29 22.46 -17.84 -20.60
C PHE A 29 22.78 -18.60 -21.90
N HIS A 30 23.62 -18.01 -22.76
CA HIS A 30 24.18 -18.43 -24.07
C HIS A 30 23.62 -19.70 -24.74
N CYS A 31 23.60 -20.85 -24.06
CA CYS A 31 23.20 -22.17 -24.58
C CYS A 31 21.75 -22.59 -24.25
N CYS A 32 20.95 -21.74 -23.59
CA CYS A 32 19.58 -22.06 -23.18
C CYS A 32 18.60 -20.89 -23.43
N PRO A 33 18.25 -20.61 -24.70
CA PRO A 33 17.36 -19.49 -25.04
C PRO A 33 15.94 -19.65 -24.48
N ASP A 34 15.38 -20.87 -24.51
CA ASP A 34 13.97 -21.08 -24.15
C ASP A 34 13.76 -21.64 -22.73
N GLY A 35 14.82 -22.11 -22.05
CA GLY A 35 14.72 -22.71 -20.71
C GLY A 35 14.07 -24.10 -20.67
N MET A 36 13.63 -24.65 -21.80
CA MET A 36 12.86 -25.91 -21.82
C MET A 36 13.78 -27.13 -21.87
N ALA A 37 13.99 -27.78 -20.73
CA ALA A 37 14.50 -29.15 -20.69
C ALA A 37 13.34 -30.09 -21.06
N GLY A 38 13.15 -30.35 -22.35
CA GLY A 38 11.96 -31.00 -22.92
C GLY A 38 11.22 -32.04 -22.05
N SER A 39 9.93 -31.81 -21.87
CA SER A 39 8.79 -32.66 -21.44
C SER A 39 8.94 -33.86 -20.48
N LYS A 40 10.08 -34.20 -19.86
CA LYS A 40 10.14 -35.34 -18.91
C LYS A 40 11.08 -35.12 -17.72
N GLY A 41 10.57 -34.43 -16.69
CA GLY A 41 10.98 -34.57 -15.27
C GLY A 41 12.38 -34.09 -14.86
N PHE A 42 12.60 -34.05 -13.54
CA PHE A 42 13.85 -33.58 -12.92
C PHE A 42 15.14 -34.27 -13.41
N PRO A 43 15.20 -35.59 -13.67
CA PRO A 43 16.43 -36.22 -14.15
C PRO A 43 16.96 -35.65 -15.47
N ARG A 44 16.08 -35.28 -16.40
CA ARG A 44 16.48 -34.63 -17.66
C ARG A 44 16.94 -33.19 -17.45
N LEU A 45 16.29 -32.47 -16.55
CA LEU A 45 16.72 -31.12 -16.16
C LEU A 45 18.13 -31.14 -15.57
N ILE A 46 18.42 -32.08 -14.67
CA ILE A 46 19.76 -32.22 -14.08
C ILE A 46 20.80 -32.62 -15.15
N ALA A 47 20.47 -33.57 -16.03
CA ALA A 47 21.36 -33.94 -17.13
C ALA A 47 21.63 -32.77 -18.09
N HIS A 48 20.60 -31.97 -18.37
CA HIS A 48 20.72 -30.74 -19.16
C HIS A 48 21.67 -29.75 -18.48
N ILE A 49 21.48 -29.48 -17.19
CA ILE A 49 22.34 -28.56 -16.43
C ILE A 49 23.79 -29.05 -16.42
N LYS A 50 24.03 -30.33 -16.11
CA LYS A 50 25.38 -30.90 -16.08
C LYS A 50 26.08 -30.82 -17.43
N ARG A 51 25.37 -31.09 -18.52
CA ARG A 51 25.95 -31.15 -19.88
C ARG A 51 26.15 -29.79 -20.53
N LEU A 52 25.23 -28.85 -20.33
CA LEU A 52 25.23 -27.58 -21.05
C LEU A 52 25.72 -26.39 -20.21
N HIS A 53 25.59 -26.49 -18.88
CA HIS A 53 25.92 -25.39 -17.96
C HIS A 53 27.10 -25.72 -17.04
N LEU A 54 27.42 -26.99 -16.79
CA LEU A 54 28.51 -27.35 -15.86
C LEU A 54 29.61 -28.20 -16.53
N SER A 55 29.73 -28.13 -17.86
CA SER A 55 30.60 -28.99 -18.66
C SER A 55 32.06 -28.55 -18.77
N SER A 56 32.34 -27.24 -18.60
CA SER A 56 33.68 -26.66 -18.67
C SER A 56 33.97 -25.85 -17.41
N ASP A 57 35.22 -25.86 -16.95
CA ASP A 57 35.65 -25.14 -15.76
C ASP A 57 35.61 -23.61 -15.95
N ASP A 58 35.83 -23.11 -17.16
CA ASP A 58 35.66 -21.68 -17.46
C ASP A 58 34.20 -21.28 -17.31
N TRP A 59 33.28 -22.15 -17.72
CA TRP A 59 31.85 -21.87 -17.65
C TRP A 59 31.30 -21.99 -16.23
N LYS A 60 31.82 -22.94 -15.44
CA LYS A 60 31.54 -23.03 -14.01
C LYS A 60 31.91 -21.74 -13.27
N LYS A 61 33.06 -21.11 -13.61
CA LYS A 61 33.46 -19.82 -13.04
C LYS A 61 32.49 -18.70 -13.41
N VAL A 62 32.10 -18.60 -14.68
CA VAL A 62 31.14 -17.59 -15.17
C VAL A 62 29.78 -17.73 -14.47
N LEU A 63 29.26 -18.96 -14.36
CA LEU A 63 27.98 -19.19 -13.69
C LEU A 63 28.06 -18.98 -12.18
N ARG A 64 29.17 -19.34 -11.55
CA ARG A 64 29.40 -19.05 -10.13
C ARG A 64 29.32 -17.54 -9.87
N GLU A 65 30.00 -16.74 -10.71
CA GLU A 65 29.98 -15.28 -10.61
C GLU A 65 28.59 -14.70 -10.89
N ALA A 66 27.87 -15.25 -11.86
CA ALA A 66 26.49 -14.86 -12.12
C ALA A 66 25.58 -15.17 -10.93
N ILE A 67 25.72 -16.34 -10.30
CA ILE A 67 24.95 -16.74 -9.13
C ILE A 67 25.30 -15.89 -7.90
N SER A 68 26.57 -15.46 -7.74
CA SER A 68 26.98 -14.60 -6.62
C SER A 68 26.59 -13.13 -6.79
N THR A 69 26.19 -12.71 -8.00
CA THR A 69 25.83 -11.32 -8.32
C THR A 69 24.34 -11.10 -8.60
N ASP A 70 23.62 -12.10 -9.12
CA ASP A 70 22.21 -12.02 -9.48
C ASP A 70 21.30 -12.75 -8.47
N SER A 71 20.51 -11.98 -7.71
CA SER A 71 19.62 -12.49 -6.66
C SER A 71 18.44 -13.31 -7.21
N ASP A 72 17.95 -12.99 -8.40
CA ASP A 72 16.85 -13.72 -9.02
C ASP A 72 17.35 -15.06 -9.55
N LEU A 73 18.56 -15.07 -10.14
CA LEU A 73 19.24 -16.30 -10.56
C LEU A 73 19.57 -17.20 -9.35
N PHE A 74 20.11 -16.63 -8.27
CA PHE A 74 20.41 -17.36 -7.03
C PHE A 74 19.15 -18.06 -6.49
N THR A 75 18.03 -17.33 -6.44
CA THR A 75 16.74 -17.86 -5.97
C THR A 75 16.22 -18.98 -6.90
N SER A 76 16.28 -18.74 -8.22
CA SER A 76 15.84 -19.70 -9.24
C SER A 76 16.63 -21.03 -9.19
N VAL A 77 17.96 -20.95 -9.02
CA VAL A 77 18.82 -22.13 -8.87
C VAL A 77 18.54 -22.87 -7.56
N GLY A 78 18.32 -22.15 -6.46
CA GLY A 78 17.96 -22.73 -5.16
C GLY A 78 16.62 -23.48 -5.20
N GLU A 79 15.60 -22.88 -5.82
CA GLU A 79 14.28 -23.51 -5.97
C GLU A 79 14.32 -24.74 -6.89
N ALA A 80 15.05 -24.69 -8.01
CA ALA A 80 15.22 -25.83 -8.91
C ALA A 80 15.98 -26.98 -8.23
N SER A 81 16.98 -26.67 -7.41
CA SER A 81 17.75 -27.64 -6.63
C SER A 81 16.87 -28.30 -5.57
N LYS A 82 16.09 -27.50 -4.83
CA LYS A 82 15.10 -27.98 -3.86
C LYS A 82 14.06 -28.90 -4.51
N ALA A 83 13.48 -28.49 -5.64
CA ALA A 83 12.45 -29.25 -6.34
C ALA A 83 12.98 -30.57 -6.90
N SER A 84 14.25 -30.62 -7.30
CA SER A 84 14.91 -31.82 -7.84
C SER A 84 15.54 -32.73 -6.76
N GLY A 85 15.50 -32.34 -5.49
CA GLY A 85 16.15 -33.08 -4.40
C GLY A 85 17.67 -33.11 -4.53
N GLN A 86 18.26 -32.01 -5.02
CA GLN A 86 19.70 -31.85 -5.19
C GLN A 86 20.18 -30.57 -4.51
N TRP A 87 21.48 -30.49 -4.26
CA TRP A 87 22.17 -29.28 -3.83
C TRP A 87 23.35 -28.98 -4.74
N LEU A 88 23.65 -27.71 -4.92
CA LEU A 88 24.78 -27.23 -5.72
C LEU A 88 25.95 -26.93 -4.78
N CYS A 89 27.08 -27.62 -5.00
CA CYS A 89 28.34 -27.26 -4.36
C CYS A 89 28.93 -26.07 -5.10
N GLY A 90 29.01 -24.92 -4.42
CA GLY A 90 29.64 -23.71 -4.90
C GLY A 90 31.09 -23.95 -5.27
N ALA A 91 31.86 -24.62 -4.40
CA ALA A 91 33.30 -24.88 -4.55
C ALA A 91 33.66 -25.38 -5.97
N CYS A 92 33.05 -26.48 -6.40
CA CYS A 92 33.32 -27.12 -7.69
C CYS A 92 32.20 -26.96 -8.74
N MET A 93 31.12 -26.26 -8.40
CA MET A 93 29.93 -26.10 -9.23
C MET A 93 29.31 -27.45 -9.66
N CYS A 94 29.27 -28.43 -8.74
CA CYS A 94 28.67 -29.75 -8.99
C CYS A 94 27.33 -29.93 -8.27
N LEU A 95 26.39 -30.60 -8.93
CA LEU A 95 25.09 -30.97 -8.35
C LEU A 95 25.13 -32.36 -7.73
N HIS A 96 24.75 -32.44 -6.46
CA HIS A 96 24.76 -33.64 -5.63
C HIS A 96 23.36 -33.95 -5.09
N ALA A 97 23.06 -35.24 -4.87
CA ALA A 97 21.88 -35.62 -4.10
C ALA A 97 22.04 -35.17 -2.64
N LEU A 98 20.93 -34.88 -1.95
CA LEU A 98 20.97 -34.39 -0.56
C LEU A 98 21.70 -35.33 0.41
N SER A 99 21.75 -36.63 0.11
CA SER A 99 22.46 -37.65 0.91
C SER A 99 23.95 -37.79 0.60
N ARG A 100 24.50 -37.04 -0.37
CA ARG A 100 25.90 -37.14 -0.81
C ARG A 100 26.65 -35.86 -0.49
N GLY A 101 27.81 -35.99 0.15
CA GLY A 101 28.80 -34.92 0.29
C GLY A 101 29.61 -34.71 -0.99
N CYS A 102 30.30 -33.57 -1.06
CA CYS A 102 31.26 -33.22 -2.11
C CYS A 102 32.68 -33.24 -1.53
N HIS A 103 33.56 -34.04 -2.13
CA HIS A 103 34.95 -34.18 -1.70
C HIS A 103 35.83 -33.15 -2.39
N HIS A 104 36.61 -32.41 -1.60
CA HIS A 104 37.63 -31.46 -2.05
C HIS A 104 38.96 -31.76 -1.37
N GLU A 105 40.06 -31.21 -1.88
CA GLU A 105 41.38 -31.35 -1.27
C GLU A 105 41.41 -30.81 0.17
N ASP A 106 40.60 -29.78 0.45
CA ASP A 106 40.50 -29.13 1.77
C ASP A 106 39.47 -29.77 2.73
N GLY A 107 38.81 -30.87 2.33
CA GLY A 107 37.85 -31.60 3.17
C GLY A 107 36.54 -32.01 2.49
N LEU A 108 35.58 -32.46 3.30
CA LEU A 108 34.26 -32.94 2.85
C LEU A 108 33.18 -31.89 3.11
N THR A 109 32.58 -31.35 2.04
CA THR A 109 31.42 -30.45 2.13
C THR A 109 30.14 -31.28 2.16
N ILE A 110 29.30 -31.10 3.19
CA ILE A 110 28.04 -31.84 3.35
C ILE A 110 26.87 -30.86 3.34
N PHE A 111 25.75 -31.27 2.74
CA PHE A 111 24.49 -30.54 2.80
C PHE A 111 23.82 -30.70 4.17
N ASN A 112 23.68 -29.61 4.93
CA ASN A 112 22.98 -29.58 6.21
C ASN A 112 21.64 -28.85 6.06
N ARG A 113 20.54 -29.54 6.34
CA ARG A 113 19.18 -28.97 6.24
C ARG A 113 18.85 -28.21 7.53
N VAL A 114 18.93 -26.88 7.49
CA VAL A 114 18.26 -26.00 8.48
C VAL A 114 16.84 -25.74 7.95
N VAL A 115 15.91 -25.25 8.77
CA VAL A 115 14.53 -25.02 8.33
C VAL A 115 14.33 -23.51 8.19
N GLY A 116 14.27 -22.98 6.96
CA GLY A 116 13.72 -21.63 6.78
C GLY A 116 14.04 -20.86 5.50
N ASP A 117 15.09 -21.18 4.73
CA ASP A 117 15.52 -20.30 3.63
C ASP A 117 15.76 -21.05 2.29
N THR A 118 15.52 -20.40 1.15
CA THR A 118 15.84 -20.94 -0.19
C THR A 118 17.36 -20.94 -0.46
N ALA A 119 18.14 -20.23 0.35
CA ALA A 119 19.60 -20.16 0.28
C ALA A 119 20.33 -21.44 0.70
N GLU A 120 19.63 -22.44 1.24
CA GLU A 120 20.26 -23.64 1.79
C GLU A 120 20.73 -24.64 0.71
N PHE A 121 20.13 -24.63 -0.49
CA PHE A 121 20.43 -25.61 -1.55
C PHE A 121 21.63 -25.23 -2.45
N ILE A 122 22.28 -24.10 -2.18
CA ILE A 122 23.53 -23.66 -2.81
C ILE A 122 24.55 -23.46 -1.69
N VAL A 123 25.54 -24.36 -1.59
CA VAL A 123 26.51 -24.36 -0.48
C VAL A 123 27.83 -23.78 -0.95
N GLY A 124 28.33 -22.71 -0.32
CA GLY A 124 29.63 -22.10 -0.67
C GLY A 124 29.58 -21.07 -1.79
N ILE A 125 28.39 -20.59 -2.17
CA ILE A 125 28.20 -19.30 -2.85
C ILE A 125 27.30 -18.47 -1.96
N SER A 126 27.79 -17.30 -1.54
CA SER A 126 26.99 -16.37 -0.75
C SER A 126 25.87 -15.80 -1.61
N LYS A 127 24.65 -15.75 -1.05
CA LYS A 127 23.52 -15.06 -1.69
C LYS A 127 23.94 -13.63 -2.02
N PRO A 128 23.79 -13.18 -3.29
CA PRO A 128 24.08 -11.82 -3.67
C PRO A 128 23.41 -10.87 -2.70
N HIS A 129 24.21 -10.07 -2.02
CA HIS A 129 23.70 -8.97 -1.24
C HIS A 129 23.17 -7.97 -2.25
N THR A 130 21.87 -8.02 -2.57
CA THR A 130 21.18 -6.82 -3.05
C THR A 130 21.63 -5.72 -2.13
N GLY A 131 22.11 -4.58 -2.64
CA GLY A 131 22.53 -3.41 -1.86
C GLY A 131 21.44 -2.96 -0.89
N LYS A 132 21.37 -3.68 0.21
CA LYS A 132 20.68 -3.48 1.45
C LYS A 132 21.79 -3.85 2.40
N GLU A 133 22.51 -2.85 2.88
CA GLU A 133 22.96 -2.94 4.25
C GLU A 133 21.73 -3.41 5.04
N VAL A 134 21.73 -4.68 5.43
CA VAL A 134 20.99 -5.06 6.61
C VAL A 134 21.80 -4.46 7.73
N VAL A 135 21.61 -3.16 7.94
CA VAL A 135 21.71 -2.63 9.29
C VAL A 135 20.73 -3.52 10.04
N SER A 136 21.26 -4.43 10.85
CA SER A 136 20.48 -4.94 11.97
C SER A 136 20.13 -3.68 12.76
N LEU A 137 18.99 -3.09 12.45
CA LEU A 137 18.49 -1.89 13.10
C LEU A 137 17.84 -2.39 14.39
N GLY A 138 18.67 -2.99 15.24
CA GLY A 138 18.37 -3.12 16.65
C GLY A 138 18.06 -1.71 17.15
N GLY A 139 16.78 -1.44 17.39
CA GLY A 139 16.33 -0.18 17.96
C GLY A 139 15.48 0.73 17.07
N LEU A 140 14.75 0.24 16.06
CA LEU A 140 13.63 1.04 15.54
C LEU A 140 12.55 1.13 16.62
N ALA A 141 12.54 2.22 17.38
CA ALA A 141 11.49 2.50 18.35
C ALA A 141 10.15 2.68 17.61
N VAL A 142 9.17 1.84 17.93
CA VAL A 142 7.81 1.92 17.38
C VAL A 142 7.00 2.87 18.26
N ASP A 143 7.30 4.16 18.16
CA ASP A 143 6.75 5.23 18.99
C ASP A 143 6.00 6.30 18.18
N ASP A 144 5.54 7.35 18.86
CA ASP A 144 4.87 8.52 18.28
C ASP A 144 5.76 9.30 17.31
N ARG A 145 7.07 9.37 17.57
CA ARG A 145 8.05 10.04 16.70
C ARG A 145 8.15 9.36 15.34
N LEU A 146 8.05 8.03 15.31
CA LEU A 146 7.99 7.27 14.06
C LEU A 146 6.74 7.65 13.25
N LEU A 147 5.58 7.81 13.90
CA LEU A 147 4.35 8.24 13.23
C LEU A 147 4.53 9.63 12.60
N ASP A 148 5.10 10.59 13.32
CA ASP A 148 5.32 11.94 12.80
C ASP A 148 6.17 11.96 11.53
N ARG A 149 7.25 11.16 11.52
CA ARG A 149 8.12 11.00 10.34
C ARG A 149 7.35 10.42 9.17
N ILE A 150 6.58 9.36 9.38
CA ILE A 150 5.80 8.68 8.33
C ILE A 150 4.65 9.56 7.82
N PHE A 151 4.00 10.29 8.72
CA PHE A 151 2.88 11.18 8.40
C PHE A 151 3.32 12.47 7.71
N SER A 152 4.60 12.82 7.80
CA SER A 152 5.19 13.93 7.02
C SER A 152 5.46 13.55 5.55
N LEU A 153 5.51 12.25 5.22
CA LEU A 153 5.74 11.79 3.84
C LEU A 153 4.49 11.98 2.95
N PRO A 154 4.64 12.14 1.62
CA PRO A 154 3.50 12.19 0.72
C PRO A 154 2.58 10.97 0.82
N LEU A 155 1.26 11.18 0.74
CA LEU A 155 0.26 10.12 0.72
C LEU A 155 0.29 9.37 -0.62
N THR A 156 0.70 8.11 -0.58
CA THR A 156 0.90 7.25 -1.76
C THR A 156 0.05 5.99 -1.73
N THR A 157 -1.07 5.96 -1.00
CA THR A 157 -1.94 4.77 -0.93
C THR A 157 -2.91 4.67 -2.12
N VAL A 158 -3.18 3.45 -2.58
CA VAL A 158 -4.18 3.18 -3.64
C VAL A 158 -5.58 3.64 -3.22
N LYS A 159 -6.47 3.92 -4.18
CA LYS A 159 -7.86 4.33 -3.87
C LYS A 159 -8.75 3.16 -3.41
N SER A 160 -8.48 1.96 -3.91
CA SER A 160 -9.21 0.72 -3.64
C SER A 160 -8.23 -0.44 -3.67
N ILE A 161 -8.49 -1.45 -2.85
CA ILE A 161 -7.67 -2.66 -2.74
C ILE A 161 -8.03 -3.58 -3.91
N PRO A 162 -7.03 -4.03 -4.70
CA PRO A 162 -7.28 -5.01 -5.76
C PRO A 162 -7.96 -6.25 -5.20
N PRO A 163 -8.97 -6.84 -5.90
CA PRO A 163 -9.76 -7.95 -5.38
C PRO A 163 -8.93 -9.09 -4.79
N SER A 164 -7.83 -9.40 -5.47
CA SER A 164 -6.92 -10.49 -5.17
C SER A 164 -6.04 -10.28 -3.93
N CYS A 165 -6.11 -9.09 -3.31
CA CYS A 165 -5.38 -8.68 -2.10
C CYS A 165 -6.31 -8.40 -0.91
N ARG A 166 -7.63 -8.34 -1.12
CA ARG A 166 -8.62 -7.92 -0.12
C ARG A 166 -8.61 -8.77 1.14
N MET A 167 -8.60 -10.10 0.98
CA MET A 167 -8.56 -11.03 2.12
C MET A 167 -7.29 -10.87 2.96
N ALA A 168 -6.12 -10.80 2.31
CA ALA A 168 -4.86 -10.63 3.01
C ALA A 168 -4.82 -9.31 3.80
N PHE A 169 -5.35 -8.22 3.22
CA PHE A 169 -5.48 -6.95 3.93
C PHE A 169 -6.51 -7.03 5.07
N SER A 170 -7.64 -7.71 4.87
CA SER A 170 -8.66 -7.91 5.92
C SER A 170 -8.08 -8.63 7.14
N HIS A 171 -7.28 -9.68 6.91
CA HIS A 171 -6.58 -10.39 7.99
C HIS A 171 -5.56 -9.50 8.71
N ALA A 172 -4.74 -8.75 7.96
CA ALA A 172 -3.75 -7.85 8.56
C ALA A 172 -4.42 -6.73 9.38
N LEU A 173 -5.50 -6.16 8.86
CA LEU A 173 -6.29 -5.13 9.53
C LEU A 173 -6.95 -5.67 10.80
N THR A 174 -7.58 -6.84 10.71
CA THR A 174 -8.16 -7.56 11.85
C THR A 174 -7.13 -7.79 12.95
N ALA A 175 -5.95 -8.31 12.58
CA ALA A 175 -4.89 -8.61 13.54
C ALA A 175 -4.38 -7.33 14.23
N ALA A 176 -4.17 -6.25 13.47
CA ALA A 176 -3.75 -4.97 14.03
C ALA A 176 -4.80 -4.40 15.01
N LEU A 177 -6.08 -4.48 14.66
CA LEU A 177 -7.17 -4.03 15.53
C LEU A 177 -7.35 -4.92 16.76
N GLY A 178 -7.17 -6.23 16.62
CA GLY A 178 -7.16 -7.16 17.74
C GLY A 178 -6.05 -6.86 18.75
N LYS A 179 -4.85 -6.51 18.27
CA LYS A 179 -3.72 -6.08 19.14
C LYS A 179 -4.06 -4.81 19.92
N VAL A 180 -4.65 -3.82 19.26
CA VAL A 180 -5.10 -2.58 19.90
C VAL A 180 -6.22 -2.84 20.92
N ALA A 181 -7.19 -3.68 20.58
CA ALA A 181 -8.28 -4.03 21.50
C ALA A 181 -7.81 -4.80 22.73
N ALA A 182 -6.78 -5.65 22.57
CA ALA A 182 -6.19 -6.40 23.68
C ALA A 182 -5.30 -5.53 24.58
N ALA A 183 -4.67 -4.49 24.03
CA ALA A 183 -3.76 -3.60 24.74
C ALA A 183 -3.97 -2.13 24.29
N PRO A 184 -5.06 -1.47 24.72
CA PRO A 184 -5.41 -0.13 24.28
C PRO A 184 -4.40 0.94 24.72
N ASP A 185 -3.62 0.69 25.77
CA ASP A 185 -2.56 1.60 26.23
C ASP A 185 -1.22 1.40 25.50
N SER A 186 -1.14 0.40 24.61
CA SER A 186 0.09 0.11 23.87
C SER A 186 0.28 1.07 22.70
N VAL A 187 1.21 2.02 22.86
CA VAL A 187 1.65 2.93 21.79
C VAL A 187 2.06 2.14 20.55
N GLU A 188 2.81 1.07 20.73
CA GLU A 188 3.30 0.23 19.64
C GLU A 188 2.16 -0.43 18.83
N ALA A 189 1.09 -0.91 19.50
CA ALA A 189 -0.08 -1.46 18.82
C ALA A 189 -0.80 -0.39 17.97
N TRP A 190 -0.94 0.83 18.53
CA TRP A 190 -1.50 1.98 17.83
C TRP A 190 -0.67 2.38 16.61
N VAL A 191 0.64 2.51 16.78
CA VAL A 191 1.56 2.88 15.69
C VAL A 191 1.44 1.88 14.56
N ARG A 192 1.47 0.57 14.84
CA ARG A 192 1.31 -0.47 13.82
C ARG A 192 -0.03 -0.37 13.09
N LEU A 193 -1.14 -0.17 13.80
CA LEU A 193 -2.45 0.02 13.17
C LEU A 193 -2.45 1.23 12.21
N LEU A 194 -1.87 2.35 12.63
CA LEU A 194 -1.93 3.61 11.88
C LEU A 194 -0.99 3.64 10.67
N VAL A 195 0.13 2.90 10.69
CA VAL A 195 1.06 2.79 9.56
C VAL A 195 0.75 1.64 8.61
N LEU A 196 -0.11 0.69 9.00
CA LEU A 196 -0.51 -0.46 8.17
C LEU A 196 -0.87 -0.07 6.73
N PRO A 197 -1.76 0.92 6.46
CA PRO A 197 -2.12 1.26 5.09
C PRO A 197 -0.96 1.93 4.34
N ARG A 198 -0.12 2.71 5.05
CA ARG A 198 1.07 3.37 4.48
C ARG A 198 2.14 2.38 4.06
N CYS A 199 2.24 1.25 4.74
CA CYS A 199 3.20 0.20 4.45
C CYS A 199 2.67 -0.75 3.36
N THR A 200 1.40 -1.16 3.45
CA THR A 200 0.87 -2.28 2.66
C THR A 200 0.10 -1.88 1.40
N LEU A 201 -0.48 -0.67 1.34
CA LEU A 201 -1.34 -0.24 0.23
C LEU A 201 -0.68 0.80 -0.68
N ARG A 202 0.65 0.84 -0.73
CA ARG A 202 1.43 1.80 -1.54
C ARG A 202 1.14 1.65 -3.03
N VAL A 203 1.07 2.78 -3.74
CA VAL A 203 1.01 2.85 -5.19
C VAL A 203 2.36 2.43 -5.73
N PHE A 204 2.37 1.39 -6.56
CA PHE A 204 3.55 0.90 -7.25
C PHE A 204 4.10 1.99 -8.18
N ARG A 205 5.38 2.27 -8.03
CA ARG A 205 6.13 3.19 -8.91
C ARG A 205 7.07 2.37 -9.78
N PRO A 206 6.87 2.37 -11.10
CA PRO A 206 7.83 1.81 -12.04
C PRO A 206 9.21 2.43 -11.83
N SER A 207 10.24 1.61 -11.81
CA SER A 207 11.64 2.04 -11.67
C SER A 207 12.41 1.92 -12.99
N ASN A 208 11.89 1.17 -13.97
CA ASN A 208 12.55 0.98 -15.27
C ASN A 208 11.59 1.16 -16.46
N ARG A 209 12.17 1.29 -17.66
CA ARG A 209 11.44 1.58 -18.91
C ARG A 209 10.42 0.49 -19.28
N GLN A 210 10.72 -0.78 -18.96
CA GLN A 210 9.83 -1.92 -19.22
C GLN A 210 8.57 -1.87 -18.34
N GLU A 211 8.73 -1.53 -17.05
CA GLU A 211 7.61 -1.33 -16.11
C GLU A 211 6.75 -0.11 -16.45
N HIS A 212 7.34 0.91 -17.08
CA HIS A 212 6.62 2.08 -17.57
C HIS A 212 5.71 1.79 -18.77
N GLN A 213 6.09 0.82 -19.62
CA GLN A 213 5.43 0.56 -20.90
C GLN A 213 4.36 -0.55 -20.85
N SER A 214 4.31 -1.36 -19.78
CA SER A 214 3.49 -2.58 -19.80
C SER A 214 1.99 -2.37 -19.48
N GLY A 215 1.13 -3.13 -20.18
CA GLY A 215 -0.27 -3.38 -19.79
C GLY A 215 -0.43 -4.10 -18.42
N ASN A 216 0.69 -4.45 -17.77
CA ASN A 216 0.74 -5.21 -16.52
C ASN A 216 0.80 -4.33 -15.26
N ARG A 217 0.66 -3.00 -15.36
CA ARG A 217 0.66 -2.09 -14.18
C ARG A 217 -0.27 -2.53 -13.05
N LYS A 218 -1.46 -3.05 -13.38
CA LYS A 218 -2.41 -3.58 -12.38
C LYS A 218 -1.86 -4.82 -11.69
N SER A 219 -1.19 -5.71 -12.43
CA SER A 219 -0.56 -6.92 -11.89
C SER A 219 0.60 -6.57 -10.96
N LEU A 220 1.49 -5.67 -11.40
CA LEU A 220 2.62 -5.18 -10.58
C LEU A 220 2.14 -4.49 -9.30
N GLN A 221 1.07 -3.70 -9.38
CA GLN A 221 0.42 -3.11 -8.22
C GLN A 221 -0.11 -4.17 -7.24
N CYS A 222 -0.76 -5.23 -7.74
CA CYS A 222 -1.23 -6.33 -6.89
C CYS A 222 -0.07 -7.07 -6.24
N GLN A 223 0.99 -7.35 -6.99
CA GLN A 223 2.17 -8.06 -6.50
C GLN A 223 2.89 -7.24 -5.43
N ASN A 224 3.03 -5.92 -5.62
CA ASN A 224 3.60 -5.02 -4.63
C ASN A 224 2.81 -5.01 -3.31
N ILE A 225 1.47 -4.93 -3.38
CA ILE A 225 0.61 -4.99 -2.19
C ILE A 225 0.73 -6.35 -1.48
N ARG A 226 0.72 -7.46 -2.23
CA ARG A 226 0.87 -8.81 -1.65
C ARG A 226 2.19 -9.01 -0.95
N ARG A 227 3.31 -8.63 -1.59
CA ARG A 227 4.63 -8.71 -0.95
C ARG A 227 4.68 -7.89 0.33
N SER A 228 4.11 -6.69 0.31
CA SER A 228 4.04 -5.84 1.49
C SER A 228 3.17 -6.42 2.60
N LEU A 229 2.05 -7.07 2.27
CA LEU A 229 1.20 -7.75 3.25
C LEU A 229 1.84 -9.00 3.85
N ILE A 230 2.64 -9.73 3.08
CA ILE A 230 3.41 -10.88 3.58
C ILE A 230 4.50 -10.38 4.53
N ALA A 231 5.30 -9.39 4.11
CA ALA A 231 6.34 -8.79 4.95
C ALA A 231 5.77 -8.16 6.22
N TRP A 232 4.55 -7.62 6.18
CA TRP A 232 3.88 -7.09 7.38
C TRP A 232 3.64 -8.12 8.47
N GLY A 233 3.48 -9.40 8.11
CA GLY A 233 3.25 -10.48 9.06
C GLY A 233 4.49 -10.92 9.83
N ASP A 234 5.67 -10.42 9.44
CA ASP A 234 6.98 -10.74 10.00
C ASP A 234 7.60 -9.49 10.63
N GLU A 235 8.29 -9.61 11.76
CA GLU A 235 8.85 -8.43 12.45
C GLU A 235 10.00 -7.80 11.66
N ASP A 236 10.87 -8.60 11.04
CA ASP A 236 11.93 -8.09 10.17
C ASP A 236 11.33 -7.44 8.92
N GLY A 237 10.32 -8.09 8.31
CA GLY A 237 9.56 -7.55 7.20
C GLY A 237 8.85 -6.23 7.52
N PHE A 238 8.32 -6.06 8.75
CA PHE A 238 7.76 -4.79 9.21
C PHE A 238 8.82 -3.68 9.22
N VAL A 239 9.99 -3.94 9.81
CA VAL A 239 11.11 -2.98 9.84
C VAL A 239 11.54 -2.60 8.42
N GLU A 240 11.67 -3.57 7.51
CA GLU A 240 12.02 -3.31 6.12
C GLU A 240 11.01 -2.40 5.41
N LEU A 241 9.71 -2.60 5.65
CA LEU A 241 8.66 -1.78 5.05
C LEU A 241 8.74 -0.33 5.54
N ILE A 242 9.03 -0.12 6.82
CA ILE A 242 9.20 1.20 7.41
C ILE A 242 10.44 1.89 6.84
N LEU A 243 11.58 1.20 6.78
CA LEU A 243 12.80 1.75 6.19
C LEU A 243 12.61 2.07 4.71
N SER A 244 11.96 1.20 3.94
CA SER A 244 11.59 1.45 2.54
C SER A 244 10.66 2.65 2.37
N LEU A 245 9.79 2.90 3.34
CA LEU A 245 8.90 4.06 3.34
C LEU A 245 9.68 5.36 3.59
N LEU A 246 10.59 5.35 4.57
CA LEU A 246 11.42 6.49 4.97
C LEU A 246 12.54 6.81 3.97
N ALA A 247 13.06 5.81 3.27
CA ALA A 247 14.11 5.96 2.25
C ALA A 247 13.63 6.61 0.96
N GLN A 248 12.32 6.86 0.80
CA GLN A 248 11.83 7.59 -0.37
C GLN A 248 12.37 9.02 -0.34
N PRO A 249 12.91 9.53 -1.47
CA PRO A 249 13.39 10.90 -1.53
C PRO A 249 12.24 11.85 -1.18
N SER A 250 12.44 12.66 -0.14
CA SER A 250 11.49 13.66 0.37
C SER A 250 11.14 14.75 -0.64
N ASN A 251 11.87 14.83 -1.77
CA ASN A 251 11.82 15.91 -2.75
C ASN A 251 11.64 15.45 -4.21
N GLU A 252 10.90 14.38 -4.49
CA GLU A 252 10.21 14.36 -5.78
C GLU A 252 8.86 15.05 -5.60
N THR A 253 8.82 16.35 -5.91
CA THR A 253 7.59 16.98 -6.40
C THR A 253 6.92 15.99 -7.34
N PRO A 254 5.60 15.72 -7.23
CA PRO A 254 4.93 14.88 -8.20
C PRO A 254 5.34 15.40 -9.57
N ARG A 255 5.93 14.53 -10.42
CA ARG A 255 6.31 14.91 -11.78
C ARG A 255 5.06 15.42 -12.49
N LEU A 256 4.81 16.72 -12.36
CA LEU A 256 4.28 17.54 -13.41
C LEU A 256 5.30 17.36 -14.52
N ASP A 257 4.87 16.72 -15.60
CA ASP A 257 5.55 16.82 -16.87
C ASP A 257 6.05 18.27 -17.02
N LYS A 258 7.36 18.42 -17.29
CA LYS A 258 8.00 19.74 -17.43
C LYS A 258 7.06 20.67 -18.21
N PRO A 259 6.63 21.82 -17.66
CA PRO A 259 5.83 22.75 -18.42
C PRO A 259 6.70 23.25 -19.57
N SER A 260 6.28 22.96 -20.79
CA SER A 260 6.58 23.81 -21.93
C SER A 260 6.02 25.22 -21.63
N PRO A 261 6.69 26.29 -22.06
CA PRO A 261 6.30 27.65 -21.69
C PRO A 261 5.04 28.06 -22.48
N SER A 262 3.85 27.83 -21.91
CA SER A 262 2.63 28.58 -22.21
C SER A 262 1.67 28.54 -21.02
N SER A 263 1.44 29.70 -20.40
CA SER A 263 1.02 29.84 -19.01
C SER A 263 -0.50 29.78 -18.74
N ASP A 264 -1.36 29.43 -19.69
CA ASP A 264 -2.82 29.37 -19.45
C ASP A 264 -3.44 27.96 -19.50
N ASN A 265 -2.73 26.95 -20.01
CA ASN A 265 -3.32 25.61 -20.24
C ASN A 265 -3.10 24.60 -19.10
N SER A 266 -2.23 24.88 -18.13
CA SER A 266 -1.85 23.87 -17.11
C SER A 266 -2.92 23.69 -16.03
N ALA A 267 -3.51 24.78 -15.52
CA ALA A 267 -4.56 24.74 -14.49
C ALA A 267 -5.84 24.10 -15.04
N THR A 268 -6.23 24.46 -16.26
CA THR A 268 -7.36 23.88 -16.99
C THR A 268 -7.19 22.36 -17.16
N HIS A 269 -5.97 21.90 -17.50
CA HIS A 269 -5.68 20.47 -17.64
C HIS A 269 -5.75 19.71 -16.29
N VAL A 270 -5.29 20.32 -15.18
CA VAL A 270 -5.41 19.74 -13.83
C VAL A 270 -6.88 19.62 -13.42
N ASN A 271 -7.68 20.66 -13.66
CA ASN A 271 -9.11 20.68 -13.35
C ASN A 271 -9.89 19.64 -14.18
N ILE A 272 -9.58 19.49 -15.48
CA ILE A 272 -10.17 18.45 -16.33
C ILE A 272 -9.85 17.06 -15.77
N LYS A 273 -8.59 16.79 -15.42
CA LYS A 273 -8.19 15.50 -14.84
C LYS A 273 -8.89 15.22 -13.52
N GLN A 274 -9.09 16.23 -12.69
CA GLN A 274 -9.82 16.10 -11.43
C GLN A 274 -11.33 15.94 -11.65
N CYS A 275 -11.91 16.62 -12.65
CA CYS A 275 -13.29 16.45 -13.08
C CYS A 275 -13.57 15.01 -13.51
N LEU A 276 -12.76 14.46 -14.41
CA LEU A 276 -12.88 13.06 -14.85
C LEU A 276 -12.80 12.08 -13.68
N ARG A 277 -11.93 12.34 -12.70
CA ARG A 277 -11.85 11.53 -11.47
C ARG A 277 -13.14 11.61 -10.64
N LYS A 278 -13.74 12.80 -10.51
CA LYS A 278 -15.00 12.98 -9.77
C LYS A 278 -16.17 12.32 -10.49
N VAL A 279 -16.21 12.34 -11.82
CA VAL A 279 -17.20 11.59 -12.62
C VAL A 279 -17.05 10.09 -12.39
N ALA A 280 -15.83 9.54 -12.43
CA ALA A 280 -15.59 8.12 -12.17
C ALA A 280 -15.97 7.67 -10.73
N ASP A 281 -15.94 8.61 -9.79
CA ASP A 281 -16.39 8.41 -8.40
C ASP A 281 -17.92 8.64 -8.24
N GLY A 282 -18.65 9.02 -9.30
CA GLY A 282 -20.10 9.27 -9.28
C GLY A 282 -20.52 10.66 -8.78
N HIS A 283 -19.57 11.57 -8.61
CA HIS A 283 -19.79 12.90 -8.04
C HIS A 283 -19.97 13.97 -9.12
N PHE A 284 -21.06 13.92 -9.87
CA PHE A 284 -21.31 14.82 -11.01
C PHE A 284 -21.30 16.31 -10.63
N ILE A 285 -21.99 16.69 -9.54
CA ILE A 285 -22.01 18.08 -9.07
C ILE A 285 -20.60 18.56 -8.69
N ALA A 286 -19.83 17.72 -7.99
CA ALA A 286 -18.46 18.08 -7.62
C ALA A 286 -17.53 18.12 -8.85
N ALA A 287 -17.77 17.29 -9.86
CA ALA A 287 -17.02 17.29 -11.11
C ALA A 287 -17.18 18.61 -11.85
N VAL A 288 -18.41 19.12 -11.96
CA VAL A 288 -18.69 20.45 -12.56
C VAL A 288 -18.03 21.55 -11.74
N LYS A 289 -18.18 21.54 -10.41
CA LYS A 289 -17.55 22.55 -9.52
C LYS A 289 -16.03 22.57 -9.64
N VAL A 290 -15.40 21.43 -9.88
CA VAL A 290 -13.94 21.32 -10.04
C VAL A 290 -13.44 22.02 -11.30
N LEU A 291 -14.23 22.06 -12.39
CA LEU A 291 -13.82 22.76 -13.61
C LEU A 291 -13.56 24.25 -13.36
N CYS A 292 -14.34 24.85 -12.45
CA CYS A 292 -14.22 26.25 -12.05
C CYS A 292 -13.34 26.45 -10.79
N SER A 293 -12.62 25.43 -10.34
CA SER A 293 -11.84 25.52 -9.10
C SER A 293 -10.52 26.27 -9.31
N SER A 294 -10.18 27.17 -8.38
CA SER A 294 -8.87 27.82 -8.31
C SER A 294 -7.75 26.90 -7.80
N GLY A 295 -8.07 25.64 -7.45
CA GLY A 295 -7.10 24.64 -7.04
C GLY A 295 -6.69 24.70 -5.56
N VAL A 296 -5.52 24.11 -5.27
CA VAL A 296 -4.92 24.04 -3.92
C VAL A 296 -3.88 25.14 -3.82
N ALA A 297 -3.84 25.86 -2.69
CA ALA A 297 -2.83 26.89 -2.45
C ALA A 297 -1.41 26.28 -2.53
N PRO A 298 -0.43 27.01 -3.10
CA PRO A 298 0.94 26.52 -3.18
C PRO A 298 1.52 26.32 -1.79
N PHE A 299 2.43 25.35 -1.67
CA PHE A 299 3.18 25.16 -0.43
C PHE A 299 4.14 26.35 -0.23
N GLY A 300 4.04 27.04 0.90
CA GLY A 300 4.85 28.22 1.19
C GLY A 300 4.52 28.82 2.55
N ASN A 301 5.38 29.73 3.01
CA ASN A 301 5.24 30.34 4.33
C ASN A 301 3.98 31.20 4.44
N ASP A 302 3.57 31.87 3.37
CA ASP A 302 2.35 32.67 3.33
C ASP A 302 1.09 31.81 3.51
N THR A 303 1.04 30.67 2.82
CA THR A 303 -0.04 29.67 2.97
C THR A 303 -0.06 29.13 4.40
N LEU A 304 1.10 28.84 4.98
CA LEU A 304 1.21 28.37 6.37
C LEU A 304 0.73 29.43 7.36
N ASN A 305 1.17 30.68 7.23
CA ASN A 305 0.77 31.79 8.10
C ASN A 305 -0.74 32.04 8.01
N ALA A 306 -1.32 32.02 6.81
CA ALA A 306 -2.75 32.18 6.61
C ALA A 306 -3.57 30.99 7.16
N LEU A 307 -3.00 29.78 7.19
CA LEU A 307 -3.60 28.63 7.86
C LEU A 307 -3.53 28.76 9.38
N VAL A 308 -2.37 29.15 9.93
CA VAL A 308 -2.17 29.37 11.37
C VAL A 308 -3.11 30.47 11.87
N ALA A 309 -3.23 31.58 11.14
CA ALA A 309 -4.13 32.68 11.49
C ALA A 309 -5.62 32.26 11.57
N LYS A 310 -6.01 31.19 10.87
CA LYS A 310 -7.39 30.65 10.86
C LYS A 310 -7.60 29.49 11.83
N HIS A 311 -6.53 28.89 12.32
CA HIS A 311 -6.60 27.75 13.21
C HIS A 311 -6.33 28.20 14.64
N PRO A 312 -7.30 28.11 15.56
CA PRO A 312 -7.05 28.45 16.95
C PRO A 312 -5.94 27.53 17.51
N THR A 313 -4.93 28.11 18.14
CA THR A 313 -3.91 27.38 18.88
C THR A 313 -4.54 26.91 20.19
N LEU A 314 -5.06 25.68 20.19
CA LEU A 314 -5.57 25.02 21.39
C LEU A 314 -4.55 23.98 21.86
N PRO A 315 -4.41 23.74 23.17
CA PRO A 315 -3.63 22.62 23.66
C PRO A 315 -4.21 21.31 23.11
N PRO A 316 -3.38 20.26 22.97
CA PRO A 316 -3.87 18.93 22.62
C PRO A 316 -5.04 18.52 23.54
N PRO A 317 -6.06 17.83 23.01
CA PRO A 317 -7.15 17.34 23.83
C PRO A 317 -6.59 16.41 24.92
N VAL A 318 -6.85 16.76 26.18
CA VAL A 318 -6.52 15.93 27.34
C VAL A 318 -7.72 15.05 27.63
N MET A 319 -7.51 13.75 27.80
CA MET A 319 -8.57 12.86 28.25
C MET A 319 -8.93 13.26 29.69
N PRO A 320 -10.22 13.50 30.00
CA PRO A 320 -10.61 13.83 31.37
C PRO A 320 -10.20 12.71 32.32
N ASP A 321 -9.60 13.07 33.47
CA ASP A 321 -9.17 12.09 34.50
C ASP A 321 -10.35 11.30 35.09
N PHE A 322 -11.57 11.81 34.91
CA PHE A 322 -12.82 11.15 35.27
C PHE A 322 -13.54 10.72 33.99
N LEU A 323 -13.68 9.41 33.79
CA LEU A 323 -14.70 8.89 32.88
C LEU A 323 -16.05 9.36 33.43
N LEU A 324 -16.81 10.11 32.64
CA LEU A 324 -18.20 10.43 32.98
C LEU A 324 -18.89 9.11 33.35
N SER A 325 -19.62 9.08 34.46
CA SER A 325 -20.33 7.87 34.94
C SER A 325 -21.41 7.36 33.97
N GLU A 326 -21.60 8.06 32.85
CA GLU A 326 -22.49 7.69 31.77
C GLU A 326 -21.94 6.46 31.01
N PRO A 327 -22.79 5.47 30.72
CA PRO A 327 -22.36 4.32 29.95
C PRO A 327 -21.88 4.75 28.55
N PRO A 328 -20.84 4.10 28.00
CA PRO A 328 -20.37 4.40 26.65
C PRO A 328 -21.48 4.14 25.63
N LEU A 329 -21.49 4.93 24.55
CA LEU A 329 -22.42 4.71 23.45
C LEU A 329 -22.11 3.37 22.78
N VAL A 330 -22.98 2.38 22.98
CA VAL A 330 -22.88 1.08 22.32
C VAL A 330 -23.65 1.12 21.00
N VAL A 331 -22.98 0.72 19.91
CA VAL A 331 -23.59 0.56 18.59
C VAL A 331 -23.41 -0.86 18.08
N ASP A 332 -24.43 -1.40 17.42
CA ASP A 332 -24.38 -2.73 16.85
C ASP A 332 -23.56 -2.79 15.53
N ALA A 333 -23.15 -4.00 15.15
CA ALA A 333 -22.33 -4.23 13.96
C ALA A 333 -23.02 -3.79 12.65
N ASP A 334 -24.34 -3.93 12.54
CA ASP A 334 -25.08 -3.50 11.36
C ASP A 334 -25.12 -1.97 11.27
N CYS A 335 -25.21 -1.28 12.40
CA CYS A 335 -25.10 0.17 12.47
C CYS A 335 -23.72 0.63 11.98
N VAL A 336 -22.64 -0.01 12.45
CA VAL A 336 -21.27 0.27 12.00
C VAL A 336 -21.13 0.02 10.50
N PHE A 337 -21.59 -1.12 10.00
CA PHE A 337 -21.56 -1.42 8.57
C PHE A 337 -22.33 -0.38 7.75
N LYS A 338 -23.54 -0.01 8.17
CA LYS A 338 -24.34 1.05 7.53
C LYS A 338 -23.62 2.40 7.55
N CYS A 339 -22.87 2.72 8.61
CA CYS A 339 -22.05 3.94 8.67
C CYS A 339 -20.89 3.89 7.66
N ILE A 340 -20.21 2.75 7.54
CA ILE A 340 -19.12 2.54 6.58
C ILE A 340 -19.63 2.61 5.14
N ALA A 341 -20.71 1.90 4.84
CA ALA A 341 -21.33 1.83 3.51
C ALA A 341 -21.89 3.19 3.05
N SER A 342 -22.27 4.06 3.98
CA SER A 342 -22.80 5.38 3.65
C SER A 342 -21.71 6.44 3.41
N PHE A 343 -20.42 6.12 3.42
CA PHE A 343 -19.39 7.04 2.94
C PHE A 343 -19.45 7.13 1.41
N PRO A 344 -19.49 8.35 0.83
CA PRO A 344 -19.43 8.50 -0.62
C PRO A 344 -18.13 7.92 -1.20
N LYS A 345 -18.22 7.27 -2.37
CA LYS A 345 -17.05 6.74 -3.08
C LYS A 345 -16.05 7.86 -3.38
N GLY A 346 -14.75 7.58 -3.24
CA GLY A 346 -13.72 8.61 -3.45
C GLY A 346 -13.57 9.62 -2.30
N THR A 347 -14.16 9.33 -1.13
CA THR A 347 -13.88 10.03 0.12
C THR A 347 -12.37 10.04 0.43
N SER A 348 -11.83 11.21 0.79
CA SER A 348 -10.42 11.39 1.18
C SER A 348 -10.07 10.65 2.48
N CYS A 349 -8.81 10.22 2.59
CA CYS A 349 -8.23 9.59 3.80
C CYS A 349 -7.55 10.62 4.71
N GLY A 350 -7.24 10.20 5.94
CA GLY A 350 -6.37 10.92 6.86
C GLY A 350 -4.88 10.67 6.57
N ARG A 351 -4.00 10.98 7.52
CA ARG A 351 -2.54 10.81 7.38
C ARG A 351 -2.08 9.33 7.38
N ASP A 352 -2.91 8.44 7.91
CA ASP A 352 -2.77 6.98 7.82
C ASP A 352 -2.96 6.44 6.40
N GLY A 353 -3.59 7.20 5.52
CA GLY A 353 -3.87 6.76 4.16
C GLY A 353 -4.97 5.69 4.04
N LEU A 354 -5.66 5.35 5.14
CA LEU A 354 -6.81 4.43 5.14
C LEU A 354 -8.07 5.15 4.64
N ARG A 355 -8.80 4.51 3.73
CA ARG A 355 -10.04 5.03 3.13
C ARG A 355 -11.23 4.19 3.54
N ALA A 356 -12.43 4.79 3.56
CA ALA A 356 -13.68 4.05 3.68
C ALA A 356 -13.77 2.89 2.68
N GLN A 357 -13.30 3.15 1.45
CA GLN A 357 -13.26 2.13 0.40
C GLN A 357 -12.36 0.95 0.75
N HIS A 358 -11.24 1.15 1.47
CA HIS A 358 -10.37 0.05 1.89
C HIS A 358 -11.06 -0.88 2.89
N ILE A 359 -11.84 -0.29 3.81
CA ILE A 359 -12.63 -1.05 4.78
C ILE A 359 -13.75 -1.82 4.07
N LEU A 360 -14.46 -1.18 3.14
CA LEU A 360 -15.46 -1.86 2.30
C LEU A 360 -14.86 -2.98 1.45
N ASP A 361 -13.68 -2.74 0.86
CA ASP A 361 -12.97 -3.75 0.08
C ASP A 361 -12.55 -4.94 0.96
N ALA A 362 -12.18 -4.71 2.23
CA ALA A 362 -11.85 -5.77 3.18
C ALA A 362 -13.06 -6.63 3.57
N PHE A 363 -14.28 -6.08 3.57
CA PHE A 363 -15.52 -6.80 3.88
C PHE A 363 -16.12 -7.63 2.73
N CYS A 364 -15.59 -7.48 1.50
CA CYS A 364 -16.05 -8.26 0.34
C CYS A 364 -15.44 -9.66 0.24
N GLY A 365 -14.84 -10.19 1.31
CA GLY A 365 -14.55 -11.60 1.46
C GLY A 365 -15.01 -12.06 2.83
N GLU A 366 -15.46 -13.32 2.92
CA GLU A 366 -16.12 -13.86 4.11
C GLU A 366 -15.26 -13.66 5.37
N GLY A 367 -15.79 -12.90 6.33
CA GLY A 367 -15.20 -12.70 7.66
C GLY A 367 -14.99 -11.23 8.03
N CYS A 368 -15.84 -10.71 8.92
CA CYS A 368 -15.66 -9.42 9.59
C CYS A 368 -15.72 -9.62 11.12
N PRO A 369 -14.62 -9.41 11.85
CA PRO A 369 -14.65 -9.40 13.30
C PRO A 369 -15.26 -8.10 13.83
N LYS A 370 -16.21 -8.23 14.75
CA LYS A 370 -17.05 -7.17 15.32
C LYS A 370 -16.31 -6.10 16.17
N ILE A 371 -14.97 -6.07 16.17
CA ILE A 371 -14.17 -5.33 17.16
C ILE A 371 -13.66 -3.96 16.69
N LEU A 372 -14.12 -3.46 15.53
CA LEU A 372 -13.55 -2.26 14.89
C LEU A 372 -14.30 -0.96 15.21
N ALA A 373 -15.13 -0.94 16.25
CA ALA A 373 -16.14 0.10 16.48
C ALA A 373 -15.62 1.38 17.15
N GLU A 374 -14.36 1.45 17.55
CA GLU A 374 -13.87 2.54 18.39
C GLU A 374 -12.53 3.06 17.85
N TYR A 375 -12.19 4.31 18.19
CA TYR A 375 -10.85 4.92 18.08
C TYR A 375 -10.49 5.79 16.84
N VAL A 376 -9.42 6.56 17.05
CA VAL A 376 -8.66 7.46 16.16
C VAL A 376 -9.15 8.91 16.09
N ALA A 377 -8.34 9.83 16.63
CA ALA A 377 -8.54 11.27 16.59
C ALA A 377 -7.31 12.02 16.04
N SER A 378 -7.08 12.01 14.72
CA SER A 378 -6.13 12.91 14.04
C SER A 378 -6.61 13.26 12.62
N ALA A 379 -6.16 14.39 12.06
CA ALA A 379 -6.60 14.94 10.77
C ALA A 379 -5.53 15.81 10.06
N PRO A 380 -5.15 15.56 8.78
CA PRO A 380 -4.42 16.53 7.97
C PRO A 380 -5.30 17.71 7.54
N LEU A 381 -4.69 18.90 7.45
CA LEU A 381 -5.28 20.12 6.92
C LEU A 381 -4.96 20.27 5.43
N THR A 382 -5.99 20.44 4.60
CA THR A 382 -5.87 20.76 3.17
C THR A 382 -6.29 22.22 2.94
N PRO A 383 -5.40 23.10 2.46
CA PRO A 383 -5.74 24.49 2.15
C PRO A 383 -6.37 24.61 0.76
N LEU A 384 -7.69 24.76 0.69
CA LEU A 384 -8.39 25.03 -0.57
C LEU A 384 -8.48 26.53 -0.83
N LEU A 385 -8.25 26.97 -2.07
CA LEU A 385 -8.47 28.36 -2.46
C LEU A 385 -9.97 28.63 -2.66
N LYS A 386 -10.44 29.75 -2.12
CA LYS A 386 -11.75 30.33 -2.41
C LYS A 386 -11.67 31.21 -3.68
N PRO A 387 -12.82 31.55 -4.29
CA PRO A 387 -12.86 32.49 -5.42
C PRO A 387 -12.31 33.89 -5.11
N ASP A 388 -12.37 34.33 -3.85
CA ASP A 388 -11.85 35.61 -3.35
C ASP A 388 -10.35 35.55 -2.98
N ASN A 389 -9.63 34.52 -3.43
CA ASN A 389 -8.24 34.23 -3.07
C ASN A 389 -8.00 33.91 -1.58
N GLY A 390 -9.06 33.80 -0.77
CA GLY A 390 -8.97 33.39 0.63
C GLY A 390 -8.74 31.88 0.81
N ILE A 391 -8.00 31.48 1.84
CA ILE A 391 -7.78 30.05 2.15
C ILE A 391 -8.94 29.46 2.97
N ARG A 392 -9.49 28.32 2.57
CA ARG A 392 -10.41 27.49 3.37
C ARG A 392 -9.65 26.26 3.89
N PRO A 393 -9.36 26.18 5.21
CA PRO A 393 -8.78 24.97 5.78
C PRO A 393 -9.82 23.85 5.82
N ILE A 394 -9.47 22.67 5.31
CA ILE A 394 -10.26 21.45 5.46
C ILE A 394 -9.45 20.43 6.26
N ALA A 395 -9.87 20.15 7.49
CA ALA A 395 -9.31 19.05 8.28
C ALA A 395 -10.01 17.74 7.90
N VAL A 396 -9.28 16.79 7.32
CA VAL A 396 -9.84 15.48 6.94
C VAL A 396 -9.54 14.46 8.03
N GLY A 397 -10.43 14.29 9.01
CA GLY A 397 -10.24 13.26 10.04
C GLY A 397 -9.96 11.86 9.47
N MET A 398 -9.17 11.07 10.20
CA MET A 398 -8.97 9.64 9.92
C MET A 398 -10.32 8.93 9.82
N ILE A 399 -10.37 7.86 9.01
CA ILE A 399 -11.65 7.25 8.68
C ILE A 399 -12.36 6.70 9.92
N TRP A 400 -11.60 6.20 10.89
CA TRP A 400 -12.15 5.72 12.16
C TRP A 400 -12.80 6.85 12.97
N ARG A 401 -12.19 8.03 13.07
CA ARG A 401 -12.82 9.22 13.68
C ARG A 401 -14.18 9.50 13.07
N ARG A 402 -14.20 9.54 11.74
CA ARG A 402 -15.39 9.88 10.95
C ARG A 402 -16.45 8.79 11.06
N LEU A 403 -16.04 7.53 11.21
CA LEU A 403 -16.91 6.40 11.46
C LEU A 403 -17.56 6.52 12.84
N VAL A 404 -16.76 6.74 13.90
CA VAL A 404 -17.24 6.94 15.28
C VAL A 404 -18.18 8.15 15.34
N SER A 405 -17.82 9.29 14.76
CA SER A 405 -18.70 10.47 14.72
C SER A 405 -20.01 10.18 13.98
N LYS A 406 -19.98 9.38 12.90
CA LYS A 406 -21.18 9.01 12.17
C LYS A 406 -22.06 8.04 12.95
N ALA A 407 -21.46 7.08 13.63
CA ALA A 407 -22.16 6.15 14.52
C ALA A 407 -22.83 6.92 15.68
N ALA A 408 -22.09 7.84 16.30
CA ALA A 408 -22.62 8.74 17.32
C ALA A 408 -23.81 9.56 16.80
N MET A 409 -23.67 10.26 15.68
CA MET A 409 -24.77 11.01 15.07
C MET A 409 -25.96 10.14 14.67
N ARG A 410 -25.75 8.86 14.39
CA ARG A 410 -26.83 7.91 14.10
C ARG A 410 -27.58 7.49 15.35
N GLY A 411 -26.87 7.34 16.47
CA GLY A 411 -27.43 7.01 17.78
C GLY A 411 -28.20 8.19 18.39
N VAL A 412 -27.55 9.34 18.51
CA VAL A 412 -28.10 10.49 19.27
C VAL A 412 -28.59 11.66 18.40
N GLY A 413 -28.33 11.66 17.08
CA GLY A 413 -28.54 12.84 16.25
C GLY A 413 -29.99 13.33 16.17
N LYS A 414 -30.97 12.42 16.24
CA LYS A 414 -32.40 12.81 16.27
C LYS A 414 -32.77 13.51 17.57
N GLU A 415 -32.28 13.00 18.69
CA GLU A 415 -32.50 13.60 20.01
C GLU A 415 -31.80 14.95 20.12
N MET A 416 -30.56 15.05 19.62
CA MET A 416 -29.81 16.31 19.59
C MET A 416 -30.46 17.35 18.68
N ALA A 417 -31.00 16.96 17.51
CA ALA A 417 -31.73 17.88 16.65
C ALA A 417 -32.99 18.42 17.35
N LYS A 418 -33.72 17.56 18.08
CA LYS A 418 -34.88 17.98 18.88
C LYS A 418 -34.48 18.88 20.04
N TYR A 419 -33.38 18.55 20.73
CA TYR A 419 -32.88 19.30 21.89
C TYR A 419 -32.41 20.70 21.49
N LEU A 420 -31.64 20.80 20.39
CA LEU A 420 -31.17 22.08 19.88
C LEU A 420 -32.31 22.91 19.26
N GLY A 421 -33.38 22.25 18.79
CA GLY A 421 -34.62 22.88 18.36
C GLY A 421 -34.39 24.07 17.42
N ASP A 422 -35.04 25.18 17.74
CA ASP A 422 -35.02 26.42 16.94
C ASP A 422 -33.68 27.18 17.01
N PHE A 423 -32.69 26.70 17.76
CA PHE A 423 -31.39 27.36 17.88
C PHE A 423 -30.34 26.81 16.89
N GLN A 424 -30.65 25.76 16.12
CA GLN A 424 -29.76 25.15 15.13
C GLN A 424 -30.47 25.02 13.77
N PHE A 425 -29.99 25.73 12.75
CA PHE A 425 -30.51 25.67 11.37
C PHE A 425 -29.55 25.01 10.38
N GLY A 426 -28.43 24.47 10.87
CA GLY A 426 -27.40 23.87 10.04
C GLY A 426 -27.45 22.34 10.06
N VAL A 427 -26.61 21.74 10.91
CA VAL A 427 -26.35 20.29 10.88
C VAL A 427 -27.58 19.50 11.32
N GLY A 428 -28.04 18.59 10.46
CA GLY A 428 -29.17 17.69 10.78
C GLY A 428 -30.56 18.30 10.59
N VAL A 429 -30.65 19.52 10.06
CA VAL A 429 -31.93 20.21 9.80
C VAL A 429 -32.11 20.38 8.28
N PRO A 430 -33.03 19.63 7.65
CA PRO A 430 -33.29 19.77 6.23
C PRO A 430 -33.67 21.20 5.85
N SER A 431 -33.00 21.76 4.85
CA SER A 431 -33.27 23.10 4.32
C SER A 431 -33.21 24.25 5.34
N GLY A 432 -32.46 24.09 6.44
CA GLY A 432 -32.47 25.10 7.50
C GLY A 432 -31.88 26.45 7.08
N ALA A 433 -30.88 26.49 6.19
CA ALA A 433 -30.34 27.74 5.65
C ALA A 433 -31.37 28.48 4.77
N GLU A 434 -32.09 27.74 3.92
CA GLU A 434 -33.19 28.27 3.11
C GLU A 434 -34.35 28.75 4.00
N ALA A 435 -34.67 28.02 5.07
CA ALA A 435 -35.69 28.42 6.03
C ALA A 435 -35.36 29.76 6.69
N VAL A 436 -34.10 29.99 7.09
CA VAL A 436 -33.67 31.29 7.64
C VAL A 436 -33.86 32.41 6.63
N LEU A 437 -33.45 32.22 5.37
CA LEU A 437 -33.61 33.21 4.31
C LEU A 437 -35.09 33.52 4.03
N HIS A 438 -35.94 32.50 3.91
CA HIS A 438 -37.37 32.69 3.66
C HIS A 438 -38.07 33.37 4.83
N SER A 439 -37.74 33.00 6.07
CA SER A 439 -38.28 33.66 7.27
C SER A 439 -37.85 35.12 7.36
N ALA A 440 -36.57 35.43 7.09
CA ALA A 440 -36.07 36.80 7.08
C ALA A 440 -36.75 37.64 5.98
N ASN A 441 -36.86 37.11 4.77
CA ASN A 441 -37.55 37.80 3.67
C ASN A 441 -39.04 38.04 3.99
N ARG A 442 -39.72 37.05 4.57
CA ARG A 442 -41.12 37.20 5.00
C ARG A 442 -41.26 38.29 6.06
N PHE A 443 -40.40 38.27 7.08
CA PHE A 443 -40.42 39.27 8.15
C PHE A 443 -40.20 40.67 7.58
N LEU A 444 -39.19 40.86 6.73
CA LEU A 444 -38.93 42.17 6.09
C LEU A 444 -40.11 42.64 5.24
N ASN A 445 -40.77 41.73 4.51
CA ASN A 445 -41.95 42.03 3.71
C ASN A 445 -43.20 42.36 4.55
N GLU A 446 -43.23 42.08 5.86
CA GLU A 446 -44.33 42.48 6.75
C GLU A 446 -44.18 43.95 7.21
N PHE A 447 -43.01 44.58 7.00
CA PHE A 447 -42.75 46.00 7.33
C PHE A 447 -42.62 46.91 6.09
N HIS A 448 -42.81 46.37 4.90
CA HIS A 448 -42.93 47.09 3.63
C HIS A 448 -44.38 46.97 3.12
#